data_AF-A0A972DLA5-F1
#
_entry.id   AF-A0A972DLA5-F1
#
_cell.length_a   1.000
_cell.length_b   1.000
_cell.length_c   1.000
_cell.angle_alpha   90.00
_cell.angle_beta   90.00
_cell.angle_gamma   90.00
#
_symmetry.space_group_name_H-M   'P 1'
#
loop_
_entity.id
_entity.type
_entity.pdbx_description
1 polymer ?
#
loop_
_entity_poly.entity_id
_entity_poly.type
_entity_poly.pdbx_seq_one_letter_code
_entity_poly.pdbx_strand_id
1 'polypeptide(L)'
;MSMSRFRFCALLAAVTFAAATARGQAVQLPTYSYFGTGTVVSVPDRGSVYTAGVNRAASSRNEFGTPLLPFRNRSIGSERSAASVWTSVYIHDFEAMDEYLLSQARSVSTSALVSPAARSSATALAGRQPAPPAGIAPRQAWQARQAPRPASGPLAKSVDQLRSERAGERQARIAEAQSLFERGRIAEQSGKANVARIYYEQAARRAEGPFKQRILAQLALLTAAPVAQR
;
A
#
# COMPACT_ATOMS: atom_id res chain seq x y z
N MET A 1 -47.48 -62.54 -34.32
CA MET A 1 -47.53 -61.34 -33.44
C MET A 1 -46.14 -60.68 -33.27
N SER A 2 -45.37 -60.46 -34.36
CA SER A 2 -43.92 -60.15 -34.26
C SER A 2 -43.46 -58.89 -35.01
N MET A 3 -44.36 -57.94 -35.32
CA MET A 3 -43.96 -56.66 -35.96
C MET A 3 -44.26 -55.42 -35.09
N SER A 4 -45.24 -55.50 -34.18
CA SER A 4 -45.58 -54.37 -33.29
C SER A 4 -44.54 -54.17 -32.17
N ARG A 5 -43.99 -55.27 -31.63
CA ARG A 5 -42.96 -55.23 -30.57
C ARG A 5 -41.62 -54.69 -31.05
N PHE A 6 -41.24 -54.99 -32.30
CA PHE A 6 -39.98 -54.51 -32.90
C PHE A 6 -40.05 -53.01 -33.24
N ARG A 7 -41.21 -52.53 -33.72
CA ARG A 7 -41.46 -51.10 -33.96
C ARG A 7 -41.47 -50.28 -32.66
N PHE A 8 -41.97 -50.85 -31.55
CA PHE A 8 -41.97 -50.20 -30.25
C PHE A 8 -40.56 -50.09 -29.65
N CYS A 9 -39.73 -51.14 -29.76
CA CYS A 9 -38.32 -51.07 -29.35
C CYS A 9 -37.49 -50.09 -30.20
N ALA A 10 -37.74 -50.02 -31.51
CA ALA A 10 -37.06 -49.06 -32.38
C ALA A 10 -37.43 -47.60 -32.07
N LEU A 11 -38.70 -47.33 -31.74
CA LEU A 11 -39.15 -46.01 -31.30
C LEU A 11 -38.56 -45.63 -29.93
N LEU A 12 -38.49 -46.57 -28.99
CA LEU A 12 -37.88 -46.34 -27.67
C LEU A 12 -36.37 -46.06 -27.80
N ALA A 13 -35.67 -46.80 -28.66
CA ALA A 13 -34.25 -46.60 -28.94
C ALA A 13 -33.96 -45.25 -29.62
N ALA A 14 -34.84 -44.81 -30.54
CA ALA A 14 -34.73 -43.51 -31.20
C ALA A 14 -34.94 -42.33 -30.23
N VAL A 15 -35.85 -42.46 -29.25
CA VAL A 15 -36.06 -41.44 -28.22
C VAL A 15 -34.89 -41.37 -27.24
N THR A 16 -34.20 -42.49 -26.96
CA THR A 16 -33.00 -42.48 -26.11
C THR A 16 -31.76 -41.88 -26.78
N PHE A 17 -31.68 -41.86 -28.13
CA PHE A 17 -30.52 -41.33 -28.85
C PHE A 17 -30.55 -39.80 -29.02
N ALA A 18 -31.69 -39.15 -28.79
CA ALA A 18 -31.85 -37.70 -28.94
C ALA A 18 -31.45 -36.87 -27.70
N ALA A 19 -30.80 -37.47 -26.70
CA ALA A 19 -30.17 -36.73 -25.60
C ALA A 19 -28.89 -36.05 -26.10
N ALA A 20 -29.05 -35.01 -26.92
CA ALA A 20 -27.96 -34.14 -27.32
C ALA A 20 -27.32 -33.55 -26.07
N THR A 21 -26.07 -33.94 -25.80
CA THR A 21 -25.25 -33.29 -24.78
C THR A 21 -25.05 -31.84 -25.20
N ALA A 22 -25.69 -30.91 -24.51
CA ALA A 22 -25.46 -29.48 -24.71
C ALA A 22 -23.97 -29.21 -24.45
N ARG A 23 -23.20 -29.00 -25.52
CA ARG A 23 -21.77 -28.68 -25.45
C ARG A 23 -21.65 -27.24 -24.97
N GLY A 24 -21.31 -27.06 -23.69
CA GLY A 24 -21.08 -25.75 -23.09
C GLY A 24 -19.93 -25.04 -23.81
N GLN A 25 -20.20 -23.86 -24.36
CA GLN A 25 -19.17 -23.00 -24.94
C GLN A 25 -18.44 -22.30 -23.78
N ALA A 26 -17.20 -22.72 -23.50
CA ALA A 26 -16.34 -22.04 -22.54
C ALA A 26 -15.61 -20.90 -23.27
N VAL A 27 -16.10 -19.68 -23.11
CA VAL A 27 -15.39 -18.50 -23.62
C VAL A 27 -14.38 -18.07 -22.55
N GLN A 28 -13.09 -18.21 -22.83
CA GLN A 28 -12.01 -17.76 -21.94
C GLN A 28 -11.69 -16.29 -22.21
N LEU A 29 -12.52 -15.39 -21.67
CA LEU A 29 -12.20 -13.98 -21.60
C LEU A 29 -11.56 -13.68 -20.23
N PRO A 30 -10.57 -12.76 -20.16
CA PRO A 30 -10.13 -12.20 -18.89
C PRO A 30 -11.33 -11.57 -18.17
N THR A 31 -11.74 -12.15 -17.04
CA THR A 31 -12.81 -11.58 -16.21
C THR A 31 -12.18 -10.81 -15.07
N TYR A 32 -12.55 -9.54 -14.93
CA TYR A 32 -12.09 -8.69 -13.83
C TYR A 32 -13.28 -8.36 -12.94
N SER A 33 -13.12 -8.59 -11.63
CA SER A 33 -14.06 -8.14 -10.61
C SER A 33 -13.33 -7.17 -9.70
N TYR A 34 -13.78 -5.92 -9.66
CA TYR A 34 -13.24 -4.90 -8.75
C TYR A 34 -14.35 -4.31 -7.87
N PHE A 35 -13.97 -3.92 -6.66
CA PHE A 35 -14.80 -3.21 -5.71
C PHE A 35 -13.99 -2.02 -5.21
N GLY A 36 -14.56 -0.82 -5.27
CA GLY A 36 -13.89 0.41 -4.87
C GLY A 36 -14.90 1.47 -4.45
N THR A 37 -14.42 2.47 -3.69
CA THR A 37 -15.22 3.59 -3.20
C THR A 37 -14.46 4.90 -3.44
N GLY A 38 -15.16 5.92 -3.93
CA GLY A 38 -14.61 7.25 -4.24
C GLY A 38 -15.17 8.31 -3.30
N THR A 39 -15.15 8.04 -2.00
CA THR A 39 -15.75 8.90 -0.97
C THR A 39 -14.66 9.59 -0.13
N VAL A 40 -15.03 10.69 0.54
CA VAL A 40 -14.15 11.41 1.46
C VAL A 40 -14.60 11.12 2.89
N VAL A 41 -13.67 10.70 3.73
CA VAL A 41 -13.92 10.38 5.14
C VAL A 41 -13.03 11.22 6.05
N SER A 42 -13.58 11.73 7.16
CA SER A 42 -12.78 12.34 8.23
C SER A 42 -12.26 11.23 9.14
N VAL A 43 -10.94 11.11 9.26
CA VAL A 43 -10.25 10.07 10.04
C VAL A 43 -9.48 10.75 11.16
N PRO A 44 -9.59 10.29 12.42
CA PRO A 44 -8.79 10.84 13.51
C PRO A 44 -7.29 10.53 13.32
N ASP A 45 -6.43 11.35 13.92
CA ASP A 45 -4.98 11.16 13.87
C ASP A 45 -4.60 9.80 14.47
N ARG A 46 -3.90 8.96 13.69
CA ARG A 46 -3.59 7.55 14.04
C ARG A 46 -4.81 6.65 14.16
N GLY A 47 -5.94 7.09 13.63
CA GLY A 47 -7.18 6.34 13.61
C GLY A 47 -7.39 5.54 12.33
N SER A 48 -8.42 4.71 12.37
CA SER A 48 -8.97 4.01 11.22
C SER A 48 -10.48 4.19 11.16
N VAL A 49 -11.03 4.39 9.97
CA VAL A 49 -12.48 4.50 9.74
C VAL A 49 -12.91 3.43 8.73
N TYR A 50 -14.10 2.89 8.94
CA TYR A 50 -14.76 2.01 7.99
C TYR A 50 -15.30 2.82 6.81
N THR A 51 -14.79 2.57 5.62
CA THR A 51 -15.06 3.40 4.43
C THR A 51 -16.18 2.80 3.59
N ALA A 52 -16.13 1.48 3.34
CA ALA A 52 -17.16 0.80 2.55
C ALA A 52 -17.16 -0.71 2.78
N GLY A 53 -18.23 -1.37 2.34
CA GLY A 53 -18.25 -2.82 2.16
C GLY A 53 -19.42 -3.31 1.34
N VAL A 54 -19.31 -4.53 0.82
CA VAL A 54 -20.34 -5.23 0.06
C VAL A 54 -20.44 -6.67 0.54
N ASN A 55 -21.67 -7.10 0.84
CA ASN A 55 -21.98 -8.48 1.18
C ASN A 55 -22.93 -9.03 0.11
N ARG A 56 -22.59 -10.16 -0.49
CA ARG A 56 -23.38 -10.85 -1.50
C ARG A 56 -23.65 -12.27 -1.04
N ALA A 57 -24.89 -12.72 -1.19
CA ALA A 57 -25.25 -14.10 -0.96
C ALA A 57 -26.18 -14.55 -2.08
N ALA A 58 -25.95 -15.74 -2.61
CA ALA A 58 -26.82 -16.39 -3.59
C ALA A 58 -27.11 -17.81 -3.12
N SER A 59 -28.33 -18.29 -3.36
CA SER A 59 -28.73 -19.67 -3.15
C SER A 59 -29.42 -20.16 -4.40
N SER A 60 -29.01 -21.31 -4.91
CA SER A 60 -29.61 -21.95 -6.07
C SER A 60 -30.07 -23.36 -5.69
N ARG A 61 -31.20 -23.78 -6.24
CA ARG A 61 -31.69 -25.15 -6.16
C ARG A 61 -32.17 -25.53 -7.54
N ASN A 62 -31.67 -26.64 -8.06
CA ASN A 62 -32.05 -27.16 -9.36
C ASN A 62 -32.50 -28.61 -9.19
N GLU A 63 -33.67 -28.96 -9.72
CA GLU A 63 -34.24 -30.29 -9.59
C GLU A 63 -34.58 -30.85 -10.96
N PHE A 64 -34.01 -32.01 -11.29
CA PHE A 64 -34.28 -32.76 -12.50
C PHE A 64 -34.87 -34.12 -12.12
N GLY A 65 -36.04 -34.45 -12.64
CA GLY A 65 -36.68 -35.75 -12.41
C GLY A 65 -38.03 -35.83 -13.10
N THR A 66 -38.55 -37.05 -13.26
CA THR A 66 -39.89 -37.27 -13.78
C THR A 66 -40.92 -37.09 -12.66
N PRO A 67 -42.09 -36.50 -12.92
CA PRO A 67 -43.05 -36.09 -11.88
C PRO A 67 -43.66 -37.26 -11.08
N LEU A 68 -43.47 -38.52 -11.50
CA LEU A 68 -44.19 -39.68 -10.99
C LEU A 68 -43.29 -40.77 -10.37
N LEU A 69 -41.97 -40.60 -10.40
CA LEU A 69 -41.01 -41.56 -9.83
C LEU A 69 -40.25 -40.93 -8.64
N PRO A 70 -39.96 -41.69 -7.57
CA PRO A 70 -39.33 -41.16 -6.36
C PRO A 70 -37.85 -40.80 -6.54
N PHE A 71 -37.26 -41.08 -7.70
CA PHE A 71 -35.86 -40.78 -8.01
C PHE A 71 -35.74 -39.38 -8.62
N ARG A 72 -35.50 -38.38 -7.77
CA ARG A 72 -35.30 -36.98 -8.16
C ARG A 72 -33.83 -36.60 -7.99
N ASN A 73 -33.21 -36.07 -9.05
CA ASN A 73 -31.88 -35.50 -8.98
C ASN A 73 -31.99 -34.04 -8.52
N ARG A 74 -31.37 -33.69 -7.40
CA ARG A 74 -31.37 -32.32 -6.86
C ARG A 74 -29.94 -31.79 -6.74
N SER A 75 -29.72 -30.58 -7.20
CA SER A 75 -28.52 -29.79 -6.98
C SER A 75 -28.87 -28.59 -6.11
N ILE A 76 -28.05 -28.33 -5.09
CA ILE A 76 -28.18 -27.17 -4.21
C ILE A 76 -26.84 -26.44 -4.26
N GLY A 77 -26.87 -25.16 -4.61
CA GLY A 77 -25.71 -24.27 -4.59
C GLY A 77 -25.95 -23.12 -3.61
N SER A 78 -24.88 -22.68 -2.94
CA SER A 78 -24.90 -21.46 -2.15
C SER A 78 -23.59 -20.72 -2.30
N GLU A 79 -23.65 -19.42 -2.55
CA GLU A 79 -22.50 -18.53 -2.64
C GLU A 79 -22.64 -17.44 -1.59
N ARG A 80 -21.55 -17.10 -0.91
CA ARG A 80 -21.47 -15.95 0.02
C ARG A 80 -20.14 -15.25 -0.21
N SER A 81 -20.17 -13.93 -0.38
CA SER A 81 -19.01 -13.09 -0.61
C SER A 81 -19.13 -11.83 0.25
N ALA A 82 -18.02 -11.38 0.83
CA ALA A 82 -17.94 -10.14 1.58
C ALA A 82 -16.64 -9.42 1.23
N ALA A 83 -16.71 -8.12 1.00
CA ALA A 83 -15.55 -7.25 0.83
C ALA A 83 -15.74 -5.98 1.66
N SER A 84 -14.66 -5.45 2.21
CA SER A 84 -14.67 -4.22 3.00
C SER A 84 -13.42 -3.40 2.73
N VAL A 85 -13.56 -2.08 2.88
CA VAL A 85 -12.50 -1.09 2.73
C VAL A 85 -12.44 -0.28 4.01
N TRP A 86 -11.27 -0.23 4.63
CA TRP A 86 -10.97 0.66 5.74
C TRP A 86 -9.91 1.66 5.30
N THR A 87 -9.95 2.85 5.89
CA THR A 87 -8.94 3.88 5.69
C THR A 87 -8.26 4.14 7.02
N SER A 88 -6.95 3.97 7.08
CA SER A 88 -6.13 4.25 8.26
C SER A 88 -5.13 5.34 7.93
N VAL A 89 -4.97 6.30 8.84
CA VAL A 89 -4.08 7.45 8.62
C VAL A 89 -3.03 7.51 9.71
N TYR A 90 -1.77 7.60 9.31
CA TYR A 90 -0.67 7.92 10.22
C TYR A 90 -0.05 9.25 9.80
N ILE A 91 -0.01 10.20 10.74
CA ILE A 91 0.66 11.48 10.52
C ILE A 91 2.11 11.33 10.97
N HIS A 92 3.02 11.49 10.01
CA HIS A 92 4.44 11.44 10.25
C HIS A 92 4.97 12.84 10.58
N ASP A 93 5.78 12.92 11.64
CA ASP A 93 6.68 14.05 11.85
C ASP A 93 7.95 13.78 11.04
N PHE A 94 8.20 14.59 10.02
CA PHE A 94 9.31 14.36 9.09
C PHE A 94 10.67 14.62 9.73
N GLU A 95 10.76 15.53 10.71
CA GLU A 95 12.02 15.91 11.32
C GLU A 95 12.51 14.82 12.29
N ALA A 96 11.62 14.37 13.18
CA ALA A 96 11.90 13.22 14.04
C ALA A 96 12.19 11.93 13.25
N MET A 97 11.55 11.74 12.09
CA MET A 97 11.82 10.60 11.23
C MET A 97 13.19 10.69 10.55
N ASP A 98 13.58 11.88 10.08
CA ASP A 98 14.90 12.09 9.47
C ASP A 98 16.01 11.85 10.51
N GLU A 99 15.85 12.36 11.74
CA GLU A 99 16.76 12.05 12.85
C GLU A 99 16.82 10.55 13.16
N TYR A 100 15.68 9.86 13.15
CA TYR A 100 15.62 8.41 13.34
C TYR A 100 16.36 7.66 12.23
N LEU A 101 16.12 8.01 10.96
CA LEU A 101 16.80 7.40 9.81
C LEU A 101 18.31 7.71 9.83
N LEU A 102 18.70 8.93 10.18
CA LEU A 102 20.10 9.35 10.34
C LEU A 102 20.79 8.60 11.48
N SER A 103 20.13 8.45 12.62
CA SER A 103 20.67 7.70 13.77
C SER A 103 20.75 6.20 13.48
N GLN A 104 19.81 5.63 12.72
CA GLN A 104 19.85 4.25 12.26
C GLN A 104 20.99 4.03 11.26
N ALA A 105 21.13 4.90 10.25
CA ALA A 105 22.23 4.85 9.30
C ALA A 105 23.59 5.02 9.98
N ARG A 106 23.69 5.92 10.97
CA ARG A 106 24.86 6.08 11.82
C ARG A 106 25.13 4.83 12.66
N SER A 107 24.10 4.19 13.22
CA SER A 107 24.27 2.97 14.00
C SER A 107 24.79 1.81 13.14
N VAL A 108 24.27 1.64 11.93
CA VAL A 108 24.74 0.62 10.97
C VAL A 108 26.18 0.90 10.53
N SER A 109 26.53 2.15 10.21
CA SER A 109 27.88 2.50 9.80
C SER A 109 28.89 2.41 10.96
N THR A 110 28.50 2.82 12.17
CA THR A 110 29.35 2.69 13.35
C THR A 110 29.54 1.23 13.72
N SER A 111 28.51 0.39 13.61
CA SER A 111 28.63 -1.06 13.85
C SER A 111 29.49 -1.77 12.80
N ALA A 112 29.51 -1.27 11.56
CA ALA A 112 30.40 -1.77 10.50
C ALA A 112 31.86 -1.35 10.70
N LEU A 113 32.11 -0.19 11.32
CA LEU A 113 33.46 0.32 11.60
C LEU A 113 34.02 -0.16 12.95
N VAL A 114 33.16 -0.52 13.92
CA VAL A 114 33.55 -0.95 15.27
C VAL A 114 33.79 -2.45 15.40
N SER A 115 33.52 -3.26 14.37
CA SER A 115 33.79 -4.70 14.42
C SER A 115 34.89 -5.16 13.45
N PRO A 116 36.18 -4.95 13.76
CA PRO A 116 37.27 -5.64 13.08
C PRO A 116 37.39 -7.12 13.51
N ALA A 117 36.61 -7.58 14.50
CA ALA A 117 36.68 -8.93 15.07
C ALA A 117 35.64 -9.94 14.54
N ALA A 118 34.65 -9.50 13.74
CA ALA A 118 33.61 -10.40 13.20
C ALA A 118 33.93 -10.93 11.79
N ARG A 119 35.20 -10.96 11.37
CA ARG A 119 35.63 -11.65 10.14
C ARG A 119 35.84 -13.17 10.32
N SER A 120 35.48 -13.71 11.48
CA SER A 120 35.72 -15.11 11.85
C SER A 120 34.44 -15.82 12.29
N SER A 121 33.37 -15.74 11.50
CA SER A 121 32.25 -16.68 11.63
C SER A 121 31.46 -16.74 10.33
N ALA A 122 32.12 -17.14 9.25
CA ALA A 122 31.47 -17.83 8.14
C ALA A 122 31.10 -19.26 8.61
N THR A 123 30.19 -19.35 9.58
CA THR A 123 29.53 -20.61 9.92
C THR A 123 28.08 -20.45 9.52
N ALA A 124 27.78 -21.08 8.39
CA ALA A 124 26.47 -21.28 7.80
C ALA A 124 25.32 -21.22 8.81
N LEU A 125 24.60 -20.10 8.84
CA LEU A 125 23.21 -20.08 9.26
C LEU A 125 22.34 -20.18 8.00
N ALA A 126 22.43 -21.35 7.36
CA ALA A 126 21.36 -21.83 6.49
C ALA A 126 20.12 -21.95 7.39
N GLY A 127 19.24 -20.94 7.30
CA GLY A 127 17.92 -20.94 7.92
C GLY A 127 17.10 -22.09 7.37
N ARG A 128 17.28 -23.26 7.98
CA ARG A 128 16.43 -24.42 7.88
C ARG A 128 15.06 -24.00 8.40
N GLN A 129 14.16 -23.60 7.52
CA GLN A 129 12.74 -23.48 7.82
C GLN A 129 12.24 -24.88 8.17
N PRO A 130 11.75 -25.17 9.38
CA PRO A 130 11.02 -26.41 9.61
C PRO A 130 9.68 -26.28 8.88
N ALA A 131 9.49 -27.08 7.84
CA ALA A 131 8.15 -27.30 7.28
C ALA A 131 7.25 -27.88 8.39
N PRO A 132 6.02 -27.37 8.57
CA PRO A 132 5.08 -28.00 9.51
C PRO A 132 4.71 -29.40 9.00
N PRO A 133 4.50 -30.39 9.89
CA PRO A 133 4.09 -31.72 9.47
C PRO A 133 2.74 -31.67 8.76
N ALA A 134 2.66 -32.34 7.62
CA ALA A 134 1.44 -32.58 6.89
C ALA A 134 0.49 -33.43 7.75
N GLY A 135 -0.46 -32.76 8.41
CA GLY A 135 -1.51 -33.37 9.20
C GLY A 135 -2.74 -32.46 9.18
N ILE A 136 -3.75 -32.89 8.42
CA ILE A 136 -5.16 -32.47 8.43
C ILE A 136 -5.43 -31.16 9.20
N ALA A 137 -5.40 -30.03 8.50
CA ALA A 137 -5.79 -28.75 9.07
C ALA A 137 -7.30 -28.75 9.40
N PRO A 138 -7.72 -28.41 10.63
CA PRO A 138 -9.11 -28.07 10.87
C PRO A 138 -9.42 -26.78 10.09
N ARG A 139 -10.63 -26.72 9.50
CA ARG A 139 -11.18 -25.55 8.80
C ARG A 139 -10.72 -24.27 9.48
N GLN A 140 -9.92 -23.47 8.77
CA GLN A 140 -9.68 -22.08 9.15
C GLN A 140 -11.04 -21.38 9.11
N ALA A 141 -11.70 -21.31 10.26
CA ALA A 141 -12.74 -20.34 10.49
C ALA A 141 -12.09 -18.98 10.22
N TRP A 142 -12.61 -18.26 9.24
CA TRP A 142 -12.24 -16.88 8.97
C TRP A 142 -12.40 -16.10 10.27
N GLN A 143 -11.30 -15.93 11.00
CA GLN A 143 -11.25 -15.01 12.13
C GLN A 143 -11.47 -13.64 11.50
N ALA A 144 -12.65 -13.06 11.75
CA ALA A 144 -12.90 -11.67 11.47
C ALA A 144 -11.73 -10.90 12.11
N ARG A 145 -10.84 -10.39 11.26
CA ARG A 145 -9.71 -9.56 11.69
C ARG A 145 -10.33 -8.47 12.54
N GLN A 146 -10.12 -8.53 13.86
CA GLN A 146 -10.69 -7.55 14.77
C GLN A 146 -10.24 -6.19 14.25
N ALA A 147 -11.19 -5.32 13.94
CA ALA A 147 -10.88 -3.95 13.53
C ALA A 147 -9.95 -3.36 14.59
N PRO A 148 -8.87 -2.64 14.21
CA PRO A 148 -8.07 -1.90 15.18
C PRO A 148 -9.04 -1.10 16.03
N ARG A 149 -9.12 -1.43 17.33
CA ARG A 149 -9.88 -0.60 18.26
C ARG A 149 -9.30 0.80 18.13
N PRO A 150 -10.10 1.84 17.85
CA PRO A 150 -9.58 3.19 17.84
C PRO A 150 -8.97 3.41 19.21
N ALA A 151 -7.65 3.58 19.25
CA ALA A 151 -6.99 4.05 20.43
C ALA A 151 -7.44 5.49 20.60
N SER A 152 -8.55 5.70 21.31
CA SER A 152 -8.91 6.98 21.89
C SER A 152 -7.87 7.30 22.96
N GLY A 153 -6.65 7.59 22.52
CA GLY A 153 -5.57 8.12 23.33
C GLY A 153 -5.78 9.63 23.56
N PRO A 154 -5.15 10.21 24.59
CA PRO A 154 -5.44 11.57 25.00
C PRO A 154 -4.87 12.58 23.99
N LEU A 155 -5.71 13.57 23.64
CA LEU A 155 -5.39 14.93 23.18
C LEU A 155 -4.81 15.09 21.76
N ALA A 156 -5.71 15.19 20.77
CA ALA A 156 -5.41 15.96 19.56
C ALA A 156 -5.14 17.43 19.97
N LYS A 157 -3.96 17.97 19.64
CA LYS A 157 -3.58 19.36 19.91
C LYS A 157 -4.64 20.31 19.34
N SER A 158 -4.92 21.43 20.02
CA SER A 158 -5.90 22.40 19.52
C SER A 158 -5.42 23.04 18.21
N VAL A 159 -6.35 23.47 17.37
CA VAL A 159 -6.05 24.14 16.08
C VAL A 159 -5.18 25.38 16.30
N ASP A 160 -5.40 26.12 17.39
CA ASP A 160 -4.61 27.31 17.70
C ASP A 160 -3.19 26.96 18.16
N GLN A 161 -3.03 25.85 18.89
CA GLN A 161 -1.73 25.32 19.24
C GLN A 161 -0.95 24.92 17.97
N LEU A 162 -1.58 24.23 17.01
CA LEU A 162 -0.96 23.89 15.73
C LEU A 162 -0.57 25.12 14.90
N ARG A 163 -1.38 26.19 14.92
CA ARG A 163 -1.05 27.46 14.25
C ARG A 163 0.18 28.14 14.86
N SER A 164 0.28 28.14 16.20
CA SER A 164 1.41 28.71 16.91
C SER A 164 2.70 27.94 16.63
N GLU A 165 2.64 26.61 16.64
CA GLU A 165 3.77 25.72 16.37
C GLU A 165 4.30 25.95 14.95
N ARG A 166 3.42 25.95 13.95
CA ARG A 166 3.81 26.26 12.55
C ARG A 166 4.33 27.67 12.35
N ALA A 167 3.86 28.65 13.13
CA ALA A 167 4.40 30.01 13.06
C ALA A 167 5.84 30.05 13.59
N GLY A 168 6.12 29.33 14.68
CA GLY A 168 7.47 29.15 15.22
C GLY A 168 8.40 28.45 14.22
N GLU A 169 7.96 27.32 13.66
CA GLU A 169 8.73 26.57 12.64
C GLU A 169 9.04 27.40 11.40
N ARG A 170 8.09 28.21 10.92
CA ARG A 170 8.34 29.12 9.78
C ARG A 170 9.38 30.16 10.14
N GLN A 171 9.32 30.72 11.35
CA GLN A 171 10.30 31.71 11.79
C GLN A 171 11.71 31.11 11.92
N ALA A 172 11.81 29.88 12.46
CA ALA A 172 13.06 29.14 12.54
C ALA A 172 13.68 28.90 11.15
N ARG A 173 12.87 28.44 10.19
CA ARG A 173 13.33 28.24 8.80
C ARG A 173 13.81 29.52 8.13
N ILE A 174 13.15 30.64 8.38
CA ILE A 174 13.57 31.95 7.85
C ILE A 174 14.92 32.36 8.47
N ALA A 175 15.10 32.20 9.78
CA ALA A 175 16.35 32.50 10.46
C ALA A 175 17.52 31.61 9.97
N GLU A 176 17.27 30.32 9.77
CA GLU A 176 18.25 29.41 9.17
C GLU A 176 18.65 29.85 7.76
N ALA A 177 17.69 30.24 6.93
CA ALA A 177 17.95 30.71 5.57
C ALA A 177 18.86 31.94 5.55
N GLN A 178 18.67 32.87 6.50
CA GLN A 178 19.53 34.05 6.65
C GLN A 178 20.96 33.64 7.04
N SER A 179 21.11 32.74 8.02
CA SER A 179 22.44 32.27 8.45
C SER A 179 23.21 31.54 7.33
N LEU A 180 22.50 30.84 6.44
CA LEU A 180 23.09 30.15 5.30
C LEU A 180 23.51 31.15 4.22
N PHE A 181 22.70 32.18 4.00
CA PHE A 181 23.03 33.26 3.08
C PHE A 181 24.30 34.01 3.50
N GLU A 182 24.45 34.31 4.80
CA GLU A 182 25.66 34.96 5.33
C GLU A 182 26.90 34.07 5.16
N ARG A 183 26.79 32.77 5.42
CA ARG A 183 27.88 31.80 5.18
C ARG A 183 28.26 31.74 3.70
N GLY A 184 27.28 31.79 2.80
CA GLY A 184 27.50 31.90 1.35
C GLY A 184 28.29 33.14 0.98
N ARG A 185 27.93 34.30 1.56
CA ARG A 185 28.65 35.58 1.35
C ARG A 185 30.10 35.52 1.80
N ILE A 186 30.37 34.91 2.96
CA ILE A 186 31.74 34.75 3.47
C ILE A 186 32.55 33.82 2.55
N ALA A 187 31.94 32.74 2.06
CA ALA A 187 32.58 31.84 1.10
C ALA A 187 32.88 32.52 -0.24
N GLU A 188 32.01 33.42 -0.70
CA GLU A 188 32.20 34.22 -1.90
C GLU A 188 33.36 35.22 -1.74
N GLN A 189 33.39 35.95 -0.62
CA GLN A 189 34.48 36.89 -0.29
C GLN A 189 35.84 36.20 -0.14
N SER A 190 35.85 34.95 0.34
CA SER A 190 37.07 34.15 0.43
C SER A 190 37.47 33.47 -0.89
N GLY A 191 36.78 33.78 -2.00
CA GLY A 191 37.09 33.25 -3.33
C GLY A 191 36.64 31.80 -3.57
N LYS A 192 35.88 31.20 -2.65
CA LYS A 192 35.41 29.81 -2.73
C LYS A 192 34.03 29.74 -3.38
N ALA A 193 33.96 30.06 -4.68
CA ALA A 193 32.72 30.16 -5.44
C ALA A 193 31.83 28.89 -5.37
N ASN A 194 32.43 27.69 -5.43
CA ASN A 194 31.68 26.43 -5.34
C ASN A 194 31.02 26.22 -3.97
N VAL A 195 31.70 26.63 -2.90
CA VAL A 195 31.17 26.53 -1.53
C VAL A 195 30.05 27.57 -1.33
N ALA A 196 30.23 28.78 -1.86
CA ALA A 196 29.19 29.81 -1.85
C ALA A 196 27.92 29.34 -2.55
N ARG A 197 28.05 28.66 -3.71
CA ARG A 197 26.91 28.08 -4.43
C ARG A 197 26.09 27.12 -3.58
N ILE A 198 26.75 26.20 -2.87
CA ILE A 198 26.08 25.21 -2.01
C ILE A 198 25.28 25.93 -0.90
N TYR A 199 25.88 26.93 -0.24
CA TYR A 199 25.18 27.69 0.80
C TYR A 199 23.99 28.47 0.26
N TYR A 200 24.11 29.08 -0.91
CA TYR A 200 22.99 29.78 -1.55
C TYR A 200 21.88 28.83 -2.02
N GLU A 201 22.22 27.63 -2.53
CA GLU A 201 21.24 26.58 -2.82
C GLU A 201 20.47 26.16 -1.56
N GLN A 202 21.17 25.94 -0.45
CA GLN A 202 20.55 25.59 0.83
C GLN A 202 19.68 26.72 1.38
N ALA A 203 20.11 27.97 1.26
CA ALA A 203 19.34 29.14 1.67
C ALA A 203 18.07 29.30 0.81
N ALA A 204 18.16 29.10 -0.52
CA ALA A 204 17.01 29.20 -1.43
C ALA A 204 15.92 28.15 -1.17
N ARG A 205 16.29 26.97 -0.64
CA ARG A 205 15.34 25.92 -0.24
C ARG A 205 14.54 26.28 1.01
N ARG A 206 15.13 27.06 1.93
CA ARG A 206 14.53 27.46 3.22
C ARG A 206 13.90 28.86 3.20
N ALA A 207 14.31 29.72 2.27
CA ALA A 207 13.78 31.07 2.11
C ALA A 207 12.42 31.08 1.38
N GLU A 208 11.58 32.05 1.71
CA GLU A 208 10.30 32.31 1.06
C GLU A 208 10.21 33.76 0.55
N GLY A 209 9.26 34.00 -0.37
CA GLY A 209 8.92 35.33 -0.88
C GLY A 209 10.09 36.07 -1.56
N PRO A 210 10.23 37.40 -1.35
CA PRO A 210 11.22 38.23 -2.06
C PRO A 210 12.67 37.91 -1.67
N PHE A 211 12.90 37.36 -0.47
CA PHE A 211 14.25 36.99 -0.04
C PHE A 211 14.79 35.82 -0.87
N LYS A 212 13.93 34.83 -1.17
CA LYS A 212 14.28 33.72 -2.08
C LYS A 212 14.69 34.21 -3.47
N GLN A 213 13.97 35.18 -4.03
CA GLN A 213 14.28 35.74 -5.35
C GLN A 213 15.67 36.38 -5.39
N ARG A 214 16.06 37.09 -4.32
CA ARG A 214 17.41 37.68 -4.19
C ARG A 214 18.50 36.61 -4.16
N ILE A 215 18.27 35.51 -3.43
CA ILE A 215 19.21 34.39 -3.35
C ILE A 215 19.37 33.72 -4.72
N LEU A 216 18.26 33.49 -5.43
CA LEU A 216 18.29 32.89 -6.77
C LEU A 216 19.00 33.79 -7.80
N ALA A 217 18.81 35.11 -7.71
CA ALA A 217 19.54 36.05 -8.55
C ALA A 217 21.06 35.98 -8.30
N GLN A 218 21.48 35.87 -7.03
CA GLN A 218 22.90 35.69 -6.70
C GLN A 218 23.48 34.36 -7.19
N LEU A 219 22.71 33.28 -7.05
CA LEU A 219 23.10 31.97 -7.56
C LEU A 219 23.30 32.00 -9.08
N ALA A 220 22.42 32.69 -9.81
CA ALA A 220 22.53 32.87 -11.26
C ALA A 220 23.83 33.59 -11.66
N LEU A 221 24.23 34.65 -10.93
CA LEU A 221 25.49 35.35 -11.16
C LEU A 221 26.70 34.43 -10.96
N LEU A 222 26.70 33.62 -9.91
CA LEU A 222 27.78 32.67 -9.64
C LEU A 222 27.86 31.52 -10.65
N THR A 223 26.73 31.12 -11.23
CA THR A 223 26.73 30.13 -12.33
C THR A 223 27.15 30.71 -13.67
N ALA A 224 26.90 32.00 -13.90
CA ALA A 224 27.25 32.70 -15.14
C ALA A 224 28.73 33.12 -15.18
N ALA A 225 29.36 33.32 -14.02
CA ALA A 225 30.79 33.56 -13.93
C ALA A 225 31.54 32.23 -14.21
N PRO A 226 32.23 32.06 -15.36
CA PRO A 226 33.05 30.88 -15.57
C PRO A 226 34.13 30.84 -14.49
N VAL A 227 34.15 29.76 -13.72
CA VAL A 227 35.17 29.48 -12.72
C VAL A 227 36.51 29.52 -13.44
N ALA A 228 37.27 30.60 -13.26
CA ALA A 228 38.65 30.69 -13.71
C ALA A 228 39.42 29.60 -12.96
N GLN A 229 39.56 28.44 -13.59
CA GLN A 229 40.26 27.28 -13.06
C GLN A 229 41.70 27.72 -12.79
N ARG A 230 42.11 27.69 -11.52
CA ARG A 230 43.49 27.72 -11.07
C ARG A 230 43.83 26.38 -10.45
#